data_AF-A0A2N8TJP8-F1
#
_entry.id   AF-A0A2N8TJP8-F1
#
_cell.length_a   1.000
_cell.length_b   1.000
_cell.length_c   1.000
_cell.angle_alpha   90.00
_cell.angle_beta   90.00
_cell.angle_gamma   90.00
#
_symmetry.space_group_name_H-M   'P 1'
#
loop_
_entity.id
_entity.type
_entity.pdbx_description
1 polymer ?
#
loop_
_entity_poly.entity_id
_entity_poly.type
_entity_poly.pdbx_seq_one_letter_code
_entity_poly.pdbx_strand_id
1 'polypeptide(L)' 'MGRTGSCFDNAAAESFFAVLKEEIGTRRWPDRATARAEIFAFIETFYNRRRLRKHPHWGYLTPLEIRQRHEQGHALAA' A
#
# COMPACT_ATOMS: atom_id res chain seq x y z
N MET A 1 8.19 14.13 17.96
CA MET A 1 8.30 14.69 16.60
C MET A 1 9.46 14.00 15.89
N GLY A 2 9.20 13.23 14.83
CA GLY A 2 10.23 12.49 14.09
C GLY A 2 11.13 13.43 13.26
N ARG A 3 12.42 13.14 13.17
CA ARG A 3 13.41 13.93 12.41
C ARG A 3 13.04 13.98 10.93
N THR A 4 12.91 15.19 10.38
CA THR A 4 12.88 15.44 8.93
C THR A 4 14.12 14.79 8.29
N GLY A 5 13.91 13.88 7.34
CA GLY A 5 14.98 13.15 6.64
C GLY A 5 15.30 11.75 7.17
N SER A 6 14.45 11.15 8.02
CA SER A 6 14.54 9.72 8.31
C SER A 6 14.18 8.90 7.06
N CYS A 7 15.09 8.06 6.57
CA CYS A 7 14.87 7.15 5.44
C CYS A 7 13.66 6.21 5.63
N PHE A 8 13.20 6.03 6.87
CA PHE A 8 11.98 5.29 7.18
C PHE A 8 10.69 6.03 6.81
N ASP A 9 10.71 7.37 6.76
CA ASP A 9 9.52 8.19 6.46
C ASP A 9 9.08 8.00 5.01
N ASN A 10 10.04 7.92 4.07
CA ASN A 10 9.77 7.74 2.65
C ASN A 10 9.71 6.27 2.20
N ALA A 11 10.28 5.34 2.96
CA ALA A 11 10.39 3.93 2.57
C ALA A 11 9.03 3.29 2.20
N ALA A 12 7.96 3.65 2.91
CA ALA A 12 6.61 3.16 2.61
C ALA A 12 6.11 3.65 1.24
N ALA A 13 6.32 4.94 0.94
CA ALA A 13 5.95 5.54 -0.35
C ALA A 13 6.80 4.97 -1.48
N GLU A 14 8.12 4.86 -1.29
CA GLU A 14 9.03 4.26 -2.28
C GLU A 14 8.64 2.83 -2.63
N SER A 15 8.34 2.02 -1.61
CA SER A 15 7.89 0.63 -1.82
C SER A 15 6.55 0.55 -2.57
N PHE A 16 5.62 1.48 -2.33
CA PHE A 16 4.38 1.57 -3.08
C PHE A 16 4.63 1.93 -4.55
N PHE A 17 5.41 2.98 -4.81
CA PHE A 17 5.68 3.45 -6.16
C PHE A 17 6.48 2.45 -7.00
N ALA A 18 7.38 1.68 -6.40
CA ALA A 18 8.06 0.59 -7.08
C ALA A 18 7.07 -0.43 -7.65
N VAL A 19 6.12 -0.89 -6.82
CA VAL A 19 5.11 -1.89 -7.20
C VAL A 19 4.12 -1.33 -8.22
N LEU A 20 3.67 -0.09 -8.03
CA LEU A 20 2.78 0.57 -8.98
C LEU A 20 3.40 0.64 -10.39
N LYS A 21 4.70 0.97 -10.45
CA LYS A 21 5.43 1.09 -11.71
C LYS A 21 5.68 -0.26 -12.38
N GLU A 22 5.97 -1.29 -11.59
CA GLU A 22 6.14 -2.67 -12.07
C GLU A 22 4.85 -3.20 -12.71
N GLU A 23 3.71 -3.05 -12.02
CA GLU A 23 2.46 -3.70 -12.43
C GLU A 23 1.74 -2.94 -13.56
N ILE A 24 1.64 -1.61 -13.46
CA ILE A 24 0.85 -0.81 -14.41
C ILE A 24 1.61 0.40 -14.99
N GLY A 25 2.85 0.65 -14.55
CA GLY A 25 3.60 1.85 -14.92
C GLY A 25 4.13 1.89 -16.35
N THR A 26 4.18 0.75 -17.04
CA THR A 26 4.58 0.69 -18.46
C THR A 26 3.42 1.00 -19.41
N ARG A 27 2.18 1.05 -18.89
CA ARG A 27 0.98 1.31 -19.69
C ARG A 27 0.93 2.78 -20.11
N ARG A 28 0.61 3.01 -21.38
CA ARG A 28 0.25 4.35 -21.87
C ARG A 28 -1.24 4.56 -21.72
N TRP A 29 -1.63 5.62 -21.04
CA TRP A 29 -3.03 6.02 -20.93
C TRP A 29 -3.36 7.11 -21.97
N PRO A 30 -4.57 7.09 -22.54
CA PRO A 30 -5.01 8.09 -23.51
C PRO A 30 -5.15 9.48 -22.87
N ASP A 31 -5.52 9.53 -21.59
CA ASP A 31 -5.74 10.77 -20.83
C ASP A 31 -5.52 10.54 -19.32
N ARG A 32 -5.46 11.65 -18.58
CA ARG A 32 -5.20 11.63 -17.13
C ARG A 32 -6.35 11.05 -16.30
N ALA A 33 -7.59 11.17 -16.76
CA ALA A 33 -8.75 10.65 -16.02
C ALA A 33 -8.76 9.12 -16.06
N THR A 34 -8.48 8.54 -17.23
CA THR A 34 -8.29 7.10 -17.39
C THR A 34 -7.15 6.57 -16.51
N ALA A 35 -6.00 7.24 -16.52
CA ALA A 35 -4.87 6.87 -15.65
C ALA A 35 -5.26 6.88 -14.16
N ARG A 36 -5.98 7.92 -13.72
CA ARG A 36 -6.43 8.05 -12.33
C ARG A 36 -7.41 6.95 -11.92
N ALA A 37 -8.35 6.61 -12.80
CA ALA A 37 -9.32 5.53 -12.54
C ALA A 37 -8.63 4.17 -12.41
N GLU A 38 -7.69 3.86 -13.30
CA GLU A 38 -6.94 2.59 -13.27
C GLU A 38 -6.01 2.51 -12.05
N ILE A 39 -5.33 3.60 -11.69
CA ILE A 39 -4.51 3.66 -10.46
C ILE A 39 -5.38 3.47 -9.23
N PHE A 40 -6.56 4.08 -9.18
CA PHE A 40 -7.51 3.89 -8.08
C PHE A 40 -7.97 2.44 -7.99
N ALA A 41 -8.35 1.82 -9.12
CA ALA A 41 -8.76 0.42 -9.17
C ALA A 41 -7.63 -0.52 -8.72
N PHE A 42 -6.39 -0.23 -9.13
CA PHE A 42 -5.19 -0.95 -8.70
C PHE A 42 -5.01 -0.88 -7.19
N ILE A 43 -5.12 0.32 -6.60
CA ILE A 43 -4.97 0.53 -5.15
C ILE A 43 -6.04 -0.28 -4.39
N GLU A 44 -7.31 -0.13 -4.76
CA GLU A 44 -8.43 -0.68 -3.98
C GLU A 44 -8.62 -2.17 -4.17
N THR A 45 -8.45 -2.67 -5.39
CA THR A 45 -8.81 -4.05 -5.72
C THR A 45 -7.62 -4.99 -5.61
N PHE A 46 -6.43 -4.53 -6.00
CA PHE A 46 -5.23 -5.36 -6.00
C PHE A 46 -4.35 -5.07 -4.80
N TYR A 47 -3.84 -3.84 -4.67
CA TYR A 47 -2.82 -3.52 -3.67
C TYR A 47 -3.36 -3.73 -2.24
N ASN A 48 -4.51 -3.14 -1.90
CA ASN A 48 -5.04 -3.21 -0.55
C ASN A 48 -5.64 -4.57 -0.20
N ARG A 49 -6.28 -5.25 -1.17
CA ARG A 49 -7.15 -6.42 -0.91
C ARG A 49 -6.62 -7.77 -1.37
N ARG A 50 -5.63 -7.82 -2.26
CA ARG A 50 -5.14 -9.08 -2.84
C ARG A 50 -3.64 -9.28 -2.67
N ARG A 51 -2.86 -8.21 -2.63
CA ARG A 51 -1.42 -8.31 -2.53
C ARG A 51 -0.99 -8.76 -1.14
N LEU A 52 -0.39 -9.94 -1.05
CA LEU A 52 0.16 -10.46 0.20
C LEU A 52 1.53 -9.84 0.51
N ARG A 53 1.73 -9.44 1.77
CA ARG A 53 3.01 -9.00 2.33
C ARG A 53 3.36 -9.84 3.53
N LYS A 54 4.64 -10.20 3.65
CA LYS A 54 5.16 -10.89 4.83
C LYS A 54 5.15 -9.93 6.02
N HIS A 55 4.40 -10.28 7.05
CA HIS A 55 4.33 -9.62 8.33
C HIS A 55 5.13 -10.42 9.37
N PRO A 56 5.99 -9.78 10.18
CA PRO A 56 6.90 -10.46 11.10
C PRO A 56 6.21 -11.37 12.11
N HIS A 57 5.01 -11.01 12.57
CA HIS A 57 4.30 -11.73 13.62
C HIS A 57 3.15 -12.60 13.11
N TRP A 58 2.66 -12.35 11.89
CA TRP A 58 1.37 -12.88 11.43
C TRP A 58 1.43 -13.63 10.11
N GLY A 59 2.63 -13.87 9.58
CA GLY A 59 2.80 -14.52 8.30
C GLY A 59 2.42 -13.61 7.14
N TYR A 60 1.78 -14.12 6.10
CA TYR A 60 1.41 -13.34 4.92
C TYR A 60 0.02 -12.72 5.08
N LEU A 61 -0.08 -11.41 4.92
CA LEU A 61 -1.33 -10.66 5.03
C LEU A 61 -1.42 -9.58 3.96
N THR A 62 -2.64 -9.22 3.59
CA THR A 62 -2.89 -8.04 2.77
C THR A 62 -2.74 -6.74 3.58
N PRO A 63 -2.46 -5.59 2.94
CA PRO A 63 -2.42 -4.30 3.62
C PRO A 63 -3.72 -3.99 4.39
N LEU A 64 -4.87 -4.39 3.85
CA LEU A 64 -6.16 -4.23 4.54
C LEU A 64 -6.22 -5.06 5.82
N GLU A 65 -5.83 -6.34 5.77
CA GLU A 65 -5.82 -7.21 6.96
C GLU A 65 -4.84 -6.71 8.03
N ILE A 66 -3.69 -6.19 7.62
CA ILE A 66 -2.71 -5.59 8.55
C ILE A 66 -3.35 -4.39 9.26
N ARG A 67 -4.01 -3.49 8.52
CA ARG A 67 -4.71 -2.33 9.10
C ARG A 67 -5.79 -2.78 10.08
N GLN A 68 -6.66 -3.71 9.68
CA GLN A 68 -7.75 -4.21 10.51
C GLN A 68 -7.25 -4.84 11.82
N ARG A 69 -6.19 -5.64 11.77
CA ARG A 69 -5.61 -6.25 12.97
C ARG A 69 -4.95 -5.22 13.89
N HIS A 70 -4.32 -4.20 13.32
CA HIS A 70 -3.77 -3.10 14.10
C HIS A 70 -4.89 -2.35 14.82
N GLU A 71 -5.97 -1.99 14.11
CA GLU A 71 -7.15 -1.32 14.69
C GLU A 71 -7.81 -2.15 15.80
N GLN A 72 -7.95 -3.46 15.60
CA GLN A 72 -8.44 -4.39 16.63
C GLN A 72 -7.53 -4.42 17.86
N GLY A 73 -6.21 -4.46 17.66
CA GLY A 73 -5.23 -4.43 18.75
C GLY A 73 -5.29 -3.13 19.57
N HIS A 74 -5.49 -1.98 18.91
CA HIS A 74 -5.69 -0.69 19.58
C HIS A 74 -7.02 -0.64 20.34
N ALA A 75 -8.10 -1.16 19.77
CA ALA A 75 -9.41 -1.19 20.43
C ALA A 75 -9.45 -2.13 21.65
N LEU A 76 -8.64 -3.19 21.67
CA LEU A 76 -8.52 -4.12 22.81
C LEU A 76 -7.58 -3.60 23.91
N ALA A 77 -6.75 -2.59 23.62
CA ALA A 77 -5.79 -2.00 24.56
C ALA A 77 -6.28 -0.68 25.19
N ALA A 78 -7.46 -0.19 24.79
CA ALA A 78 -8.13 1.01 25.30
C ALA A 78 -9.25 0.65 26.28
#